data_AF-A0A857GIJ8-F1
#
_entry.id   AF-A0A857GIJ8-F1
#
_cell.length_a   1.000
_cell.length_b   1.000
_cell.length_c   1.000
_cell.angle_alpha   90.00
_cell.angle_beta   90.00
_cell.angle_gamma   90.00
#
_symmetry.space_group_name_H-M   'P 1'
#
loop_
_entity.id
_entity.type
_entity.pdbx_description
1 polymer ?
#
loop_
_entity_poly.entity_id
_entity_poly.type
_entity_poly.pdbx_seq_one_letter_code
_entity_poly.pdbx_strand_id
1 'polypeptide(L)'
;MSKETPFEVISDYCNSEDKNTVVRDLAYSIYRQQFEDLSKDANGDQTSIDAIQKTLLSQGNLVAHVRTAEDMLSRQFQSELKPIQSKATKDSFWFSVGSGVVSNILYSLLLIIVFVIAKDQLSSWLSTLIETKP
;
A
#
# COMPACT_ATOMS: atom_id res chain seq x y z
N MET A 1 -6.95 47.08 -2.32
CA MET A 1 -7.49 45.75 -2.66
C MET A 1 -6.28 44.90 -3.04
N SER A 2 -5.80 44.07 -2.12
CA SER A 2 -4.64 43.21 -2.40
C SER A 2 -5.01 42.34 -3.59
N LYS A 3 -4.18 42.31 -4.64
CA LYS A 3 -4.35 41.33 -5.71
C LYS A 3 -3.91 39.99 -5.13
N GLU A 4 -4.86 39.26 -4.56
CA GLU A 4 -4.62 37.89 -4.10
C GLU A 4 -4.07 37.08 -5.27
N THR A 5 -2.94 36.42 -5.01
CA THR A 5 -2.30 35.55 -5.99
C THR A 5 -3.13 34.28 -6.15
N PRO A 6 -3.05 33.60 -7.32
CA PRO A 6 -3.70 32.30 -7.50
C PRO A 6 -3.34 31.28 -6.41
N PHE A 7 -2.10 31.34 -5.91
CA PHE A 7 -1.65 30.50 -4.81
C PHE A 7 -2.38 30.81 -3.50
N GLU A 8 -2.56 32.09 -3.16
CA GLU A 8 -3.28 32.51 -1.95
C GLU A 8 -4.74 32.06 -2.01
N VAL A 9 -5.43 32.24 -3.14
CA VAL A 9 -6.82 31.79 -3.32
C VAL A 9 -6.95 30.28 -3.12
N ILE A 10 -6.06 29.49 -3.71
CA ILE A 10 -6.04 28.03 -3.55
C ILE A 10 -5.68 27.64 -2.12
N SER A 11 -4.72 28.34 -1.51
CA SER A 11 -4.28 28.10 -0.14
C SER A 11 -5.39 28.37 0.87
N ASP A 12 -6.12 29.47 0.71
CA ASP A 12 -7.22 29.84 1.60
C ASP A 12 -8.37 28.84 1.49
N TYR A 13 -8.68 28.39 0.27
CA TYR A 13 -9.62 27.30 0.06
C TYR A 13 -9.18 26.01 0.77
N CYS A 14 -7.92 25.60 0.59
CA CYS A 14 -7.37 24.41 1.25
C CYS A 14 -7.39 24.52 2.77
N ASN A 15 -7.05 25.68 3.32
CA ASN A 15 -7.08 25.93 4.77
C ASN A 15 -8.51 25.89 5.32
N SER A 16 -9.50 26.42 4.59
CA SER A 16 -10.91 26.38 4.99
C SER A 16 -11.50 24.97 5.03
N GLU A 17 -10.96 24.07 4.19
CA GLU A 17 -11.38 22.68 4.05
C GLU A 17 -10.46 21.70 4.81
N ASP A 18 -9.62 22.20 5.72
CA ASP A 18 -8.66 21.45 6.55
C ASP A 18 -7.77 20.50 5.74
N LYS A 19 -7.30 20.96 4.57
CA LYS A 19 -6.45 20.18 3.67
C LYS A 19 -4.98 20.31 4.05
N ASN A 20 -4.25 19.20 3.91
CA ASN A 20 -2.80 19.16 4.16
C ASN A 20 -2.03 20.00 3.13
N THR A 21 -0.92 20.60 3.55
CA THR A 21 0.09 21.26 2.72
C THR A 21 0.43 20.51 1.43
N VAL A 22 0.60 19.18 1.47
CA VAL A 22 0.93 18.39 0.27
C VAL A 22 -0.21 18.43 -0.77
N VAL A 23 -1.46 18.36 -0.31
CA VAL A 23 -2.64 18.45 -1.18
C VAL A 23 -2.75 19.86 -1.76
N ARG A 24 -2.49 20.90 -0.96
CA ARG A 24 -2.47 22.29 -1.42
C ARG A 24 -1.43 22.53 -2.51
N ASP A 25 -0.19 22.10 -2.29
CA ASP A 25 0.91 22.33 -3.23
C ASP A 25 0.68 21.56 -4.54
N LEU A 26 0.09 20.36 -4.46
CA LEU A 26 -0.31 19.57 -5.63
C LEU A 26 -1.52 20.20 -6.36
N ALA A 27 -2.52 20.71 -5.64
CA ALA A 27 -3.65 21.41 -6.23
C ALA A 27 -3.19 22.69 -6.97
N TYR A 28 -2.23 23.43 -6.41
CA TYR A 28 -1.62 24.57 -7.09
C TYR A 28 -0.84 24.16 -8.35
N SER A 29 -0.15 23.02 -8.30
CA SER A 29 0.56 22.48 -9.46
C SER A 29 -0.41 22.08 -10.58
N ILE A 30 -1.56 21.49 -10.24
CA ILE A 30 -2.64 21.17 -11.19
C ILE A 30 -3.22 22.44 -11.81
N TYR A 31 -3.52 23.46 -11.00
CA TYR A 31 -3.95 24.77 -11.49
C TYR A 31 -2.95 25.33 -12.50
N ARG A 32 -1.66 25.33 -12.15
CA ARG A 32 -0.59 25.89 -12.98
C ARG A 32 -0.49 25.16 -14.32
N GLN A 33 -0.56 23.84 -14.31
CA GLN A 33 -0.52 23.05 -15.53
C GLN A 33 -1.69 23.38 -16.46
N GLN A 34 -2.92 23.44 -15.92
CA GLN A 34 -4.10 23.80 -16.71
C GLN A 34 -4.04 25.23 -17.22
N PHE A 35 -3.54 26.16 -16.42
CA PHE A 35 -3.35 27.54 -16.81
C PHE A 35 -2.32 27.66 -17.94
N GLU A 36 -1.17 27.01 -17.81
CA GLU A 36 -0.13 26.97 -18.85
C GLU A 36 -0.65 26.33 -20.15
N ASP A 37 -1.49 25.30 -20.06
CA ASP A 37 -2.07 24.65 -21.25
C ASP A 37 -3.11 25.52 -21.94
N LEU A 38 -4.05 26.12 -21.20
CA LEU A 38 -5.09 26.99 -21.77
C LEU A 38 -4.54 28.34 -22.24
N SER A 39 -3.49 28.85 -21.60
CA SER A 39 -2.89 30.14 -21.96
C SER A 39 -2.10 30.09 -23.27
N LYS A 40 -1.65 28.91 -23.72
CA LYS A 40 -1.01 28.73 -25.03
C LYS A 40 -1.95 29.10 -26.17
N ASP A 41 -3.23 28.78 -26.04
CA ASP A 41 -4.24 29.04 -27.08
C ASP A 41 -4.71 30.50 -27.09
N ALA A 42 -4.47 31.25 -26.01
CA ALA A 42 -4.89 32.63 -25.86
C ALA A 42 -4.02 33.65 -26.63
N ASN A 43 -2.91 33.22 -27.26
CA ASN A 43 -2.02 34.07 -28.07
C ASN A 43 -1.60 35.40 -27.41
N GLY A 44 -1.54 35.45 -26.07
CA GLY A 44 -1.16 36.65 -25.31
C GLY A 44 -2.24 37.74 -25.19
N ASP A 45 -3.49 37.49 -25.58
CA ASP A 45 -4.60 38.40 -25.25
C ASP A 45 -4.84 38.40 -23.73
N GLN A 46 -4.55 39.53 -23.10
CA GLN A 46 -4.68 39.71 -21.65
C GLN A 46 -6.11 39.45 -21.17
N THR A 47 -7.13 39.77 -21.98
CA THR A 47 -8.54 39.55 -21.62
C THR A 47 -8.83 38.05 -21.48
N SER A 48 -8.34 37.26 -22.44
CA SER A 48 -8.45 35.81 -22.44
C SER A 48 -7.67 35.18 -21.27
N ILE A 49 -6.47 35.68 -20.98
CA ILE A 49 -5.66 35.22 -19.84
C ILE A 49 -6.38 35.47 -18.50
N ASP A 50 -6.94 36.66 -18.30
CA ASP A 50 -7.67 37.00 -17.09
C ASP A 50 -8.96 36.16 -16.95
N ALA A 51 -9.63 35.85 -18.07
CA ALA A 51 -10.82 35.00 -18.09
C ALA A 51 -10.48 33.54 -17.74
N ILE A 52 -9.37 33.01 -18.25
CA ILE A 52 -8.85 31.68 -17.89
C ILE A 52 -8.55 31.61 -16.40
N GLN A 53 -7.80 32.60 -15.86
CA GLN A 53 -7.48 32.64 -14.43
C GLN A 53 -8.74 32.68 -13.56
N LYS A 54 -9.71 33.55 -13.88
CA LYS A 54 -10.98 33.61 -13.13
C LYS A 54 -11.75 32.30 -13.19
N THR A 55 -11.76 31.65 -14.34
CA THR A 55 -12.44 30.37 -14.52
C THR A 55 -11.78 29.30 -13.65
N LEU A 56 -10.46 29.15 -13.73
CA LEU A 56 -9.70 28.15 -12.99
C LEU A 56 -9.70 28.38 -11.46
N LEU A 57 -9.88 29.62 -11.01
CA LEU A 57 -10.02 29.99 -9.60
C LEU A 57 -11.47 30.03 -9.12
N SER A 58 -12.45 29.67 -9.96
CA SER A 58 -13.84 29.56 -9.52
C SER A 58 -14.01 28.40 -8.54
N GLN A 59 -14.99 28.50 -7.64
CA GLN A 59 -15.24 27.52 -6.58
C GLN A 59 -15.30 26.07 -7.11
N GLY A 60 -15.98 25.83 -8.24
CA GLY A 60 -16.11 24.49 -8.82
C GLY A 60 -14.76 23.91 -9.26
N ASN A 61 -13.87 24.76 -9.80
CA ASN A 61 -12.54 24.34 -10.21
C ASN A 61 -11.58 24.20 -9.04
N LEU A 62 -11.69 25.04 -7.99
CA LEU A 62 -10.94 24.85 -6.74
C LEU A 62 -11.22 23.49 -6.11
N VAL A 63 -12.51 23.11 -6.03
CA VAL A 63 -12.93 21.77 -5.56
C VAL A 63 -12.31 20.68 -6.45
N ALA A 64 -12.34 20.87 -7.77
CA ALA A 64 -11.79 19.89 -8.71
C ALA A 64 -10.27 19.71 -8.57
N HIS A 65 -9.51 20.81 -8.44
CA HIS A 65 -8.04 20.76 -8.26
C HIS A 65 -7.68 20.00 -6.98
N VAL A 66 -8.35 20.33 -5.87
CA VAL A 66 -8.11 19.69 -4.57
C VAL A 66 -8.50 18.22 -4.60
N ARG A 67 -9.67 17.88 -5.14
CA ARG A 67 -10.11 16.49 -5.26
C ARG A 67 -9.16 15.66 -6.13
N THR A 68 -8.70 16.23 -7.23
CA THR A 68 -7.74 15.56 -8.11
C THR A 68 -6.40 15.35 -7.40
N ALA A 69 -5.93 16.33 -6.62
CA ALA A 69 -4.74 16.19 -5.80
C ALA A 69 -4.87 15.07 -4.75
N GLU A 70 -6.01 14.98 -4.06
CA GLU A 70 -6.29 13.90 -3.10
C GLU A 70 -6.32 12.53 -3.77
N ASP A 71 -6.99 12.41 -4.91
CA ASP A 71 -7.06 11.16 -5.68
C ASP A 71 -5.69 10.72 -6.18
N MET A 72 -4.86 11.65 -6.67
CA MET A 72 -3.49 11.38 -7.10
C MET A 72 -2.63 10.89 -5.94
N LEU A 73 -2.70 11.58 -4.80
CA LEU A 73 -1.94 11.22 -3.61
C LEU A 73 -2.36 9.84 -3.09
N SER A 74 -3.67 9.57 -3.01
CA SER A 74 -4.22 8.29 -2.59
C SER A 74 -3.78 7.15 -3.51
N ARG A 75 -3.84 7.35 -4.83
CA ARG A 75 -3.38 6.35 -5.81
C ARG A 75 -1.90 6.06 -5.66
N GLN A 76 -1.08 7.09 -5.44
CA GLN A 76 0.36 6.93 -5.27
C GLN A 76 0.70 6.21 -3.96
N PHE A 77 0.02 6.52 -2.87
CA PHE A 77 0.16 5.74 -1.63
C PHE A 77 -0.25 4.28 -1.82
N GLN A 78 -1.38 4.03 -2.48
CA GLN A 78 -1.82 2.65 -2.74
C GLN A 78 -0.86 1.89 -3.66
N SER A 79 -0.26 2.54 -4.66
CA SER A 79 0.72 1.88 -5.53
C SER A 79 1.99 1.50 -4.80
N GLU A 80 2.42 2.30 -3.81
CA GLU A 80 3.59 2.00 -2.99
C GLU A 80 3.30 0.98 -1.87
N LEU A 81 2.10 1.02 -1.28
CA LEU A 81 1.72 0.11 -0.19
C LEU A 81 1.39 -1.31 -0.66
N LYS A 82 0.76 -1.45 -1.84
CA LYS A 82 0.39 -2.75 -2.42
C LYS A 82 1.58 -3.74 -2.52
N PRO A 83 2.75 -3.38 -3.08
CA PRO A 83 3.86 -4.30 -3.18
C PRO A 83 4.40 -4.68 -1.80
N ILE A 84 4.47 -3.73 -0.86
CA ILE A 84 4.94 -3.97 0.52
C ILE A 84 4.02 -4.96 1.24
N GLN A 85 2.69 -4.74 1.22
CA GLN A 85 1.73 -5.68 1.78
C GLN A 85 1.80 -7.04 1.10
N SER A 86 1.90 -7.09 -0.22
CA SER A 86 1.97 -8.36 -0.96
C SER A 86 3.19 -9.18 -0.58
N LYS A 87 4.33 -8.52 -0.29
CA LYS A 87 5.56 -9.17 0.13
C LYS A 87 5.45 -9.70 1.57
N ALA A 88 4.95 -8.86 2.49
CA ALA A 88 4.72 -9.26 3.88
C ALA A 88 3.77 -10.47 4.00
N THR A 89 2.67 -10.49 3.26
CA THR A 89 1.70 -11.59 3.28
C THR A 89 2.28 -12.88 2.69
N LYS A 90 3.06 -12.79 1.60
CA LYS A 90 3.70 -13.96 1.00
C LYS A 90 4.71 -14.59 1.96
N ASP A 91 5.56 -13.79 2.57
CA ASP A 91 6.59 -14.30 3.51
C ASP A 91 5.94 -14.94 4.74
N SER A 92 4.88 -14.33 5.28
CA SER A 92 4.10 -14.90 6.39
C SER A 92 3.39 -16.20 6.01
N PHE A 93 2.81 -16.28 4.81
CA PHE A 93 2.16 -17.49 4.33
C PHE A 93 3.15 -18.65 4.18
N TRP A 94 4.31 -18.43 3.56
CA TRP A 94 5.34 -19.47 3.41
C TRP A 94 5.92 -19.91 4.75
N PHE A 95 6.13 -18.99 5.68
CA PHE A 95 6.58 -19.32 7.03
C PHE A 95 5.54 -20.17 7.79
N SER A 96 4.26 -19.78 7.70
CA SER A 96 3.17 -20.53 8.33
C SER A 96 3.03 -21.94 7.75
N VAL A 97 3.02 -22.07 6.42
CA VAL A 97 2.93 -23.38 5.75
C VAL A 97 4.17 -24.23 6.05
N GLY A 98 5.36 -23.64 6.00
CA GLY A 98 6.62 -24.30 6.32
C GLY A 98 6.64 -24.85 7.75
N SER A 99 6.23 -24.06 8.73
CA SER A 99 6.22 -24.47 10.14
C SER A 99 5.30 -25.68 10.40
N GLY A 100 4.10 -25.71 9.80
CA GLY A 100 3.15 -26.82 9.95
C GLY A 100 3.64 -28.11 9.29
N VAL A 101 4.18 -28.03 8.07
CA VAL A 101 4.72 -29.19 7.36
C VAL A 101 5.94 -29.76 8.08
N VAL A 102 6.86 -28.89 8.52
CA VAL A 102 8.06 -29.31 9.27
C VAL A 102 7.68 -29.98 10.59
N SER A 103 6.67 -29.47 11.30
CA SER A 103 6.17 -30.09 12.53
C SER A 103 5.62 -31.50 12.30
N ASN A 104 4.85 -31.72 11.23
CA ASN A 104 4.32 -33.04 10.91
C ASN A 104 5.41 -34.03 10.49
N ILE A 105 6.44 -33.56 9.76
CA ILE A 105 7.59 -34.38 9.38
C ILE A 105 8.38 -34.77 10.64
N LEU A 106 8.64 -33.82 11.54
CA LEU A 106 9.31 -34.07 12.82
C LEU A 106 8.54 -35.09 13.68
N TYR A 107 7.22 -34.92 13.79
CA TYR A 107 6.37 -35.85 14.51
C TYR A 107 6.39 -37.25 13.91
N SER A 108 6.30 -37.36 12.57
CA SER A 108 6.35 -38.64 11.86
C SER A 108 7.70 -39.34 12.04
N LEU A 109 8.81 -38.59 12.00
CA LEU A 109 10.15 -39.13 12.27
C LEU A 109 10.28 -39.63 13.71
N LEU A 110 9.75 -38.90 14.67
CA LEU A 110 9.75 -39.32 16.08
C LEU A 110 9.00 -40.63 16.28
N LEU A 111 7.83 -40.79 15.65
CA LEU A 111 7.06 -42.04 15.68
C LEU A 111 7.84 -43.22 15.09
N ILE A 112 8.53 -43.03 13.97
CA ILE A 112 9.37 -44.08 13.36
C ILE A 112 10.45 -44.54 14.36
N ILE A 113 11.14 -43.60 15.01
CA ILE A 113 12.18 -43.91 16.00
C ILE A 113 11.60 -44.71 17.17
N VAL A 114 10.46 -44.27 17.72
CA VAL A 114 9.77 -44.98 18.81
C VAL A 114 9.39 -46.40 18.39
N PHE A 115 8.91 -46.57 17.15
CA PHE A 115 8.52 -47.88 16.64
C PHE A 115 9.71 -48.83 16.49
N VAL A 116 10.86 -48.33 16.04
CA VAL A 116 12.11 -49.11 15.96
C VAL A 116 12.55 -49.57 17.34
N ILE A 117 12.60 -48.66 18.32
CA ILE A 117 12.99 -49.00 19.71
C ILE A 117 12.02 -50.02 20.31
N ALA A 118 10.71 -49.83 20.11
CA ALA A 118 9.70 -50.76 20.62
C ALA A 118 9.86 -52.16 19.99
N LYS A 119 10.14 -52.24 18.68
CA LYS A 119 10.42 -53.50 17.99
C LYS A 119 11.64 -54.21 18.57
N ASP A 120 12.71 -53.47 18.87
CA ASP A 120 13.93 -54.04 19.44
C ASP A 120 13.67 -54.58 20.86
N GLN A 121 12.91 -53.85 21.68
CA GLN A 121 12.52 -54.30 23.02
C GLN A 121 11.62 -55.56 22.99
N LEU A 122 10.61 -55.59 22.11
CA LEU A 122 9.75 -56.77 21.95
C LEU A 122 10.53 -57.97 21.44
N SER A 123 11.48 -57.77 20.52
CA SER A 123 12.33 -58.84 19.99
C SER A 123 13.23 -59.41 21.09
N SER A 124 13.81 -58.54 21.93
CA SER A 124 14.60 -58.96 23.09
C SER A 124 13.77 -59.80 24.07
N TRP A 125 12.55 -59.37 24.40
CA TRP A 125 11.66 -60.13 25.29
C TRP A 125 11.25 -61.48 24.70
N LEU A 126 10.94 -61.52 23.40
CA LEU A 126 10.60 -62.76 22.70
C LEU A 126 11.78 -63.74 22.69
N SER A 127 13.01 -63.28 22.46
CA SER A 127 14.21 -64.11 22.54
C SER A 127 14.40 -64.71 23.93
N THR A 128 14.22 -63.93 25.00
CA THR A 128 14.31 -64.43 26.38
C THR A 128 13.22 -65.47 26.69
N LEU A 129 12.01 -65.30 26.18
CA LEU A 129 10.91 -66.26 26.37
C LEU A 129 11.08 -67.57 25.58
N ILE A 130 11.72 -67.51 24.42
CA ILE A 130 12.02 -68.69 23.60
C ILE A 130 13.19 -69.48 24.20
N GLU A 131 14.19 -68.78 24.74
CA GLU A 131 15.37 -69.38 25.38
C GLU A 131 15.07 -69.99 26.75
N THR A 132 13.95 -69.59 27.39
CA THR A 132 13.45 -70.17 28.66
C THR A 132 12.52 -71.37 28.47
N LYS A 133 12.51 -72.00 27.29
CA LYS A 133 11.84 -73.29 27.09
C LYS A 133 12.83 -74.44 27.41
N PRO A 134 12.52 -75.34 28.37
CA PRO A 134 13.34 -76.53 28.63
C PRO A 134 13.35 -77.49 27.44
#